data_AF-A0A645CVN8-F1
#
_entry.id   AF-A0A645CVN8-F1
#
_cell.length_a   1.000
_cell.length_b   1.000
_cell.length_c   1.000
_cell.angle_alpha   90.00
_cell.angle_beta   90.00
_cell.angle_gamma   90.00
#
_symmetry.space_group_name_H-M   'P 1'
#
loop_
_entity.id
_entity.type
_entity.pdbx_description
1 polymer ?
#
loop_
_entity_poly.entity_id
_entity_poly.type
_entity_poly.pdbx_seq_one_letter_code
_entity_poly.pdbx_strand_id
1 'polypeptide(L)'
;MYAEAKIELGELDESVLNAMNRVRARAYKVDPSQTSLYPVITMKSQNELRKILRVERRMEFANEGLRYMDIIRWRLAEKVLNKNNYGILYPISDLRNKVISKGLWFFPMTPEIDEDGVANFDSMYEQGLIRLITSRKFDASRQYLWPIPSKEIKINPNLIQNPNY
;
A
#
# COMPACT_ATOMS: atom_id res chain seq x y z
N MET A 1 -0.46 5.25 -14.75
CA MET A 1 -1.17 4.40 -15.74
C MET A 1 -0.24 3.95 -16.86
N TYR A 2 0.47 4.84 -17.57
CA TYR A 2 1.39 4.47 -18.65
C TYR A 2 2.42 3.38 -18.26
N ALA A 3 3.23 3.63 -17.24
CA ALA A 3 4.25 2.67 -16.79
C ALA A 3 3.62 1.34 -16.34
N GLU A 4 2.45 1.38 -15.70
CA GLU A 4 1.73 0.17 -15.30
C GLU A 4 1.32 -0.67 -16.51
N ALA A 5 0.69 -0.05 -17.51
CA ALA A 5 0.25 -0.74 -18.70
C ALA A 5 1.42 -1.40 -19.44
N LYS A 6 2.51 -0.66 -19.65
CA LYS A 6 3.74 -1.18 -20.29
C LYS A 6 4.36 -2.33 -19.51
N ILE A 7 4.44 -2.20 -18.18
CA ILE A 7 4.95 -3.29 -17.32
C ILE A 7 4.07 -4.53 -17.47
N GLU A 8 2.73 -4.41 -17.42
CA GLU A 8 1.85 -5.57 -17.55
C GLU A 8 1.87 -6.20 -18.96
N LEU A 9 2.12 -5.40 -20.01
CA LEU A 9 2.33 -5.90 -21.37
C LEU A 9 3.70 -6.57 -21.59
N GLY A 10 4.63 -6.45 -20.63
CA GLY A 10 6.01 -6.94 -20.78
C GLY A 10 6.87 -6.07 -21.70
N GLU A 11 6.39 -4.90 -22.10
CA GLU A 11 7.09 -3.93 -22.94
C GLU A 11 8.01 -3.05 -22.07
N LEU A 12 9.08 -3.66 -21.54
CA LEU A 12 10.02 -3.04 -20.60
C LEU A 12 11.10 -2.23 -21.33
N ASP A 13 10.70 -1.14 -21.96
CA ASP A 13 11.61 -0.22 -22.65
C ASP A 13 12.12 0.91 -21.72
N GLU A 14 13.08 1.69 -22.22
CA GLU A 14 13.67 2.82 -21.47
C GLU A 14 12.62 3.90 -21.13
N SER A 15 11.57 4.02 -21.94
CA SER A 15 10.53 5.03 -21.71
C SER A 15 9.72 4.74 -20.43
N VAL A 16 9.54 3.47 -20.05
CA VAL A 16 8.94 3.06 -18.78
C VAL A 16 9.79 3.53 -17.61
N LEU A 17 11.10 3.27 -17.66
CA LEU A 17 12.05 3.68 -16.62
C LEU A 17 12.10 5.21 -16.52
N ASN A 18 12.15 5.91 -17.65
CA ASN A 18 12.13 7.36 -17.70
C ASN A 18 10.84 7.94 -17.10
N ALA A 19 9.68 7.34 -17.37
CA ALA A 19 8.43 7.78 -16.78
C ALA A 19 8.43 7.66 -15.25
N MET A 20 8.93 6.56 -14.70
CA MET A 20 8.99 6.34 -13.25
C MET A 20 10.09 7.21 -12.58
N ASN A 21 11.26 7.31 -13.19
CA ASN A 21 12.37 8.10 -12.66
C ASN A 21 12.09 9.61 -12.67
N ARG A 22 11.29 10.11 -13.63
CA ARG A 22 10.82 11.50 -13.62
C ARG A 22 10.00 11.82 -12.36
N VAL A 23 9.16 10.90 -11.91
CA VAL A 23 8.38 11.07 -10.68
C VAL A 23 9.31 11.11 -9.46
N ARG A 24 10.26 10.16 -9.39
CA ARG A 24 11.26 10.11 -8.31
C ARG A 24 12.13 11.35 -8.25
N ALA A 25 12.78 11.71 -9.35
CA ALA A 25 13.66 12.88 -9.41
C ALA A 25 12.92 14.16 -8.98
N ARG A 26 11.66 14.32 -9.40
CA ARG A 26 10.80 15.43 -8.95
C ARG A 26 10.56 15.39 -7.44
N ALA A 27 10.30 14.23 -6.84
CA ALA A 27 10.14 14.10 -5.39
C ALA A 27 11.41 14.49 -4.62
N TYR A 28 12.59 14.21 -5.19
CA TYR A 28 13.89 14.61 -4.66
C TYR A 28 14.32 16.03 -5.04
N LYS A 29 13.52 16.74 -5.86
CA LYS A 29 13.79 18.10 -6.35
C LYS A 29 15.08 18.22 -7.17
N VAL A 30 15.39 17.19 -7.95
CA VAL A 30 16.57 17.12 -8.82
C VAL A 30 16.18 16.85 -10.26
N ASP A 31 17.06 17.17 -11.20
CA ASP A 31 16.85 16.81 -12.60
C ASP A 31 16.97 15.28 -12.77
N PRO A 32 16.13 14.63 -13.61
CA PRO A 32 16.21 13.19 -13.84
C PRO A 32 17.59 12.67 -14.28
N SER A 33 18.41 13.52 -14.92
CA SER A 33 19.79 13.19 -15.31
C SER A 33 20.75 13.06 -14.13
N GLN A 34 20.43 13.65 -12.96
CA GLN A 34 21.26 13.61 -11.75
C GLN A 34 21.04 12.31 -10.96
N THR A 35 21.32 11.18 -11.61
CA THR A 35 21.04 9.82 -11.11
C THR A 35 21.76 9.45 -9.81
N SER A 36 22.76 10.21 -9.39
CA SER A 36 23.44 10.04 -8.09
C SER A 36 22.71 10.69 -6.91
N LEU A 37 21.73 11.56 -7.17
CA LEU A 37 21.03 12.35 -6.14
C LEU A 37 19.67 11.79 -5.74
N TYR A 38 19.22 10.70 -6.38
CA TYR A 38 17.97 10.02 -6.07
C TYR A 38 18.10 8.51 -6.38
N PRO A 39 17.26 7.65 -5.78
CA PRO A 39 17.30 6.21 -6.03
C PRO A 39 16.74 5.90 -7.43
N VAL A 40 17.60 6.00 -8.44
CA VAL A 40 17.26 5.70 -9.84
C VAL A 40 16.81 4.25 -10.01
N ILE A 41 15.74 4.07 -10.77
CA ILE A 41 15.23 2.75 -11.18
C ILE A 41 16.00 2.35 -12.44
N THR A 42 16.72 1.23 -12.34
CA THR A 42 17.37 0.58 -13.47
C THR A 42 16.51 -0.55 -14.01
N MET A 43 16.91 -1.12 -15.16
CA MET A 43 16.18 -2.24 -15.76
C MET A 43 16.15 -3.43 -14.80
N LYS A 44 14.95 -3.98 -14.60
CA LYS A 44 14.68 -5.14 -13.76
C LYS A 44 13.64 -6.04 -14.43
N SER A 45 13.38 -7.21 -13.84
CA SER A 45 12.30 -8.07 -14.29
C SER A 45 10.94 -7.38 -14.17
N GLN A 46 9.97 -7.85 -14.96
CA GLN A 46 8.59 -7.37 -14.92
C GLN A 46 8.01 -7.38 -13.50
N ASN A 47 8.26 -8.47 -12.75
CA ASN A 47 7.79 -8.61 -11.37
C ASN A 47 8.39 -7.55 -10.45
N GLU A 48 9.70 -7.29 -10.56
CA GLU A 48 10.38 -6.29 -9.73
C GLU A 48 9.92 -4.87 -10.08
N LEU A 49 9.74 -4.55 -11.37
CA LEU A 49 9.20 -3.25 -11.79
C LEU A 49 7.75 -3.05 -11.31
N ARG A 50 6.92 -4.11 -11.34
CA ARG A 50 5.56 -4.07 -10.79
C ARG A 50 5.57 -3.73 -9.31
N LYS A 51 6.45 -4.36 -8.52
CA LYS A 51 6.60 -4.06 -7.08
C LYS A 51 7.00 -2.60 -6.86
N ILE A 52 8.03 -2.14 -7.57
CA ILE A 52 8.52 -0.76 -7.47
C ILE A 52 7.40 0.22 -7.82
N LEU A 53 6.67 -0.01 -8.90
CA LEU A 53 5.57 0.84 -9.33
C LEU A 53 4.45 0.91 -8.28
N ARG A 54 4.06 -0.23 -7.69
CA ARG A 54 3.03 -0.27 -6.65
C ARG A 54 3.44 0.53 -5.41
N VAL A 55 4.72 0.48 -5.03
CA VAL A 55 5.27 1.30 -3.93
C VAL A 55 5.28 2.78 -4.31
N GLU A 56 5.78 3.13 -5.50
CA GLU A 56 5.82 4.52 -5.98
C GLU A 56 4.43 5.14 -5.96
N ARG A 57 3.43 4.41 -6.48
CA ARG A 57 2.04 4.87 -6.53
C ARG A 57 1.42 5.02 -5.14
N ARG A 58 1.82 4.17 -4.17
CA ARG A 58 1.37 4.28 -2.77
C ARG A 58 1.92 5.54 -2.09
N MET A 59 3.17 5.89 -2.37
CA MET A 59 3.83 7.04 -1.75
C MET A 59 3.41 8.36 -2.42
N GLU A 60 3.34 8.38 -3.75
CA GLU A 60 3.01 9.59 -4.51
C GLU A 60 1.56 10.04 -4.29
N PHE A 61 0.59 9.11 -4.33
CA PHE A 61 -0.84 9.44 -4.23
C PHE A 61 -1.43 9.18 -2.85
N ALA A 62 -0.62 9.35 -1.80
CA ALA A 62 -1.07 9.16 -0.44
C ALA A 62 -2.17 10.18 -0.09
N ASN A 63 -3.28 9.70 0.49
CA ASN A 63 -4.44 10.51 0.86
C ASN A 63 -5.24 11.12 -0.32
N GLU A 64 -5.12 10.58 -1.53
CA GLU A 64 -5.87 11.03 -2.72
C GLU A 64 -7.02 10.09 -3.12
N GLY A 65 -7.44 9.18 -2.24
CA GLY A 65 -8.57 8.27 -2.48
C GLY A 65 -8.29 7.11 -3.46
N LEU A 66 -7.07 6.99 -3.98
CA LEU A 66 -6.72 5.95 -4.98
C LEU A 66 -6.37 4.59 -4.37
N ARG A 67 -5.85 4.57 -3.14
CA ARG A 67 -5.29 3.36 -2.54
C ARG A 67 -6.28 2.20 -2.41
N TYR A 68 -7.54 2.49 -2.08
CA TYR A 68 -8.58 1.46 -1.97
C TYR A 68 -8.82 0.78 -3.32
N MET A 69 -9.00 1.57 -4.38
CA MET A 69 -9.24 1.05 -5.72
C MET A 69 -8.03 0.27 -6.25
N ASP A 70 -6.82 0.70 -5.92
CA ASP A 70 -5.58 -0.01 -6.28
C ASP A 70 -5.48 -1.41 -5.66
N ILE A 71 -5.73 -1.56 -4.36
CA ILE A 71 -5.65 -2.88 -3.71
C ILE A 71 -6.79 -3.80 -4.14
N ILE A 72 -7.95 -3.26 -4.55
CA ILE A 72 -9.06 -4.03 -5.10
C ILE A 72 -8.69 -4.58 -6.48
N ARG A 73 -8.26 -3.72 -7.41
CA ARG A 73 -7.92 -4.13 -8.79
C ARG A 73 -6.69 -5.02 -8.87
N TRP A 74 -5.75 -4.88 -7.92
CA TRP A 74 -4.60 -5.77 -7.80
C TRP A 74 -4.88 -7.07 -7.06
N ARG A 75 -6.10 -7.30 -6.56
CA ARG A 75 -6.46 -8.46 -5.72
C ARG A 75 -5.58 -8.62 -4.48
N LEU A 76 -5.22 -7.49 -3.88
CA LEU A 76 -4.44 -7.42 -2.63
C LEU A 76 -5.28 -7.02 -1.42
N ALA A 77 -6.57 -6.70 -1.61
CA ALA A 77 -7.44 -6.22 -0.55
C ALA A 77 -7.53 -7.22 0.62
N GLU A 78 -7.69 -8.51 0.34
CA GLU A 78 -7.72 -9.56 1.37
C GLU A 78 -6.44 -9.65 2.20
N LYS A 79 -5.29 -9.38 1.58
CA LYS A 79 -4.00 -9.38 2.27
C LYS A 79 -3.82 -8.10 3.09
N VAL A 80 -4.09 -6.95 2.49
CA VAL A 80 -3.83 -5.62 3.07
C VAL A 80 -4.86 -5.24 4.13
N LEU A 81 -6.15 -5.51 3.88
CA LEU A 81 -7.27 -5.10 4.73
C LEU A 81 -7.60 -6.11 5.84
N ASN A 82 -6.91 -7.26 5.90
CA ASN A 82 -6.93 -8.15 7.07
C ASN A 82 -5.74 -7.92 8.03
N LYS A 83 -4.84 -6.98 7.72
CA LYS A 83 -3.79 -6.58 8.66
C LYS A 83 -4.32 -5.63 9.72
N ASN A 84 -3.87 -5.82 10.95
CA ASN A 84 -4.12 -4.90 12.06
C ASN A 84 -3.56 -3.50 11.75
N ASN A 85 -4.26 -2.47 12.19
CA ASN A 85 -3.74 -1.12 12.22
C ASN A 85 -3.15 -0.84 13.60
N TYR A 86 -1.92 -0.38 13.61
CA TYR A 86 -1.19 -0.03 14.82
C TYR A 86 -0.97 1.48 14.92
N GLY A 87 -0.66 1.93 16.12
CA GLY A 87 -0.34 3.33 16.41
C GLY A 87 0.59 3.46 17.60
N ILE A 88 0.96 4.70 17.91
CA ILE A 88 1.81 5.01 19.06
C ILE A 88 1.14 4.59 20.37
N LEU A 89 1.96 4.19 21.34
CA LEU A 89 1.50 3.83 22.69
C LEU A 89 0.70 4.97 23.32
N TYR A 90 -0.38 4.59 24.00
CA TYR A 90 -1.22 5.47 24.79
C TYR A 90 -1.65 4.69 26.05
N PRO A 91 -1.61 5.28 27.26
CA PRO A 91 -1.30 6.68 27.57
C PRO A 91 0.16 7.08 27.30
N ILE A 92 0.43 8.38 27.21
CA ILE A 92 1.78 8.90 26.85
C ILE A 92 2.89 8.47 27.83
N SER A 93 2.54 8.11 29.06
CA SER A 93 3.47 7.55 30.04
C SER A 93 4.12 6.26 29.53
N ASP A 94 3.35 5.39 28.88
CA ASP A 94 3.87 4.15 28.30
C ASP A 94 4.83 4.43 27.16
N LEU A 95 4.49 5.38 26.28
CA LEU A 95 5.38 5.80 25.20
C LEU A 95 6.71 6.34 25.75
N ARG A 96 6.66 7.20 26.77
CA ARG A 96 7.87 7.76 27.40
C ARG A 96 8.72 6.68 28.04
N ASN A 97 8.12 5.79 28.82
CA ASN A 97 8.83 4.80 29.61
C ASN A 97 9.38 3.63 28.79
N LYS A 98 8.66 3.21 27.74
CA LYS A 98 9.01 2.03 26.95
C LYS A 98 9.83 2.36 25.70
N VAL A 99 9.67 3.57 25.14
CA VAL A 99 10.28 3.96 23.85
C VAL A 99 11.25 5.13 24.01
N ILE A 100 10.76 6.30 24.45
CA ILE A 100 11.56 7.54 24.44
C ILE A 100 12.73 7.48 25.45
N SER A 101 12.51 6.97 26.66
CA SER A 101 13.54 6.80 27.69
C SER A 101 14.71 5.91 27.25
N LYS A 102 14.46 5.02 26.29
CA LYS A 102 15.46 4.13 25.69
C LYS A 102 16.17 4.76 24.49
N GLY A 103 15.90 6.04 24.20
CA GLY A 103 16.44 6.75 23.04
C GLY A 103 15.86 6.29 21.70
N LEU A 104 14.74 5.56 21.72
CA LEU A 104 14.12 5.04 20.51
C LEU A 104 13.14 6.05 19.90
N TRP A 105 13.01 6.01 18.57
CA TRP A 105 11.98 6.77 17.84
C TRP A 105 10.59 6.17 18.04
N PHE A 106 9.52 6.94 17.82
CA PHE A 106 8.14 6.50 18.10
C PHE A 106 7.66 5.30 17.26
N PHE A 107 8.34 5.02 16.13
CA PHE A 107 8.39 3.69 15.50
C PHE A 107 9.81 3.15 15.68
N PRO A 108 10.05 2.31 16.70
CA PRO A 108 11.40 2.05 17.19
C PRO A 108 12.19 1.01 16.38
N MET A 109 11.57 0.37 15.40
CA MET A 109 12.23 -0.58 14.51
C MET A 109 11.64 -0.52 13.10
N THR A 110 12.40 -1.06 12.15
CA THR A 110 11.97 -1.19 10.76
C THR A 110 11.07 -2.41 10.62
N PRO A 111 9.82 -2.26 10.13
CA PRO A 111 8.95 -3.40 9.89
C PRO A 111 9.49 -4.23 8.72
N GLU A 112 9.24 -5.53 8.75
CA GLU A 112 9.44 -6.37 7.57
C GLU A 112 8.40 -5.99 6.52
N ILE A 113 8.84 -5.85 5.27
CA ILE A 113 7.98 -5.54 4.14
C ILE A 113 8.00 -6.74 3.21
N ASP A 114 6.81 -7.27 2.93
CA ASP A 114 6.68 -8.40 2.02
C ASP A 114 6.80 -8.00 0.53
N GLU A 115 6.69 -8.99 -0.35
CA GLU A 115 6.80 -8.80 -1.79
C GLU A 115 5.73 -7.89 -2.42
N ASP A 116 4.59 -7.68 -1.75
CA ASP A 116 3.51 -6.79 -2.20
C ASP A 116 3.61 -5.38 -1.59
N GLY A 117 4.67 -5.12 -0.82
CA GLY A 117 4.86 -3.86 -0.12
C GLY A 117 3.98 -3.71 1.13
N VAL A 118 3.50 -4.82 1.71
CA VAL A 118 2.72 -4.81 2.96
C VAL A 118 3.69 -4.91 4.13
N ALA A 119 3.62 -3.92 5.03
CA ALA A 119 4.46 -3.89 6.22
C ALA A 119 3.85 -4.77 7.33
N ASN A 120 4.70 -5.59 7.95
CA ASN A 120 4.38 -6.38 9.13
C ASN A 120 4.90 -5.69 10.40
N PHE A 121 3.99 -5.41 11.33
CA PHE A 121 4.30 -4.74 12.60
C PHE A 121 4.11 -5.66 13.81
N ASP A 122 3.85 -6.95 13.60
CA ASP A 122 3.50 -7.88 14.67
C ASP A 122 4.63 -7.99 15.71
N SER A 123 5.89 -8.05 15.27
CA SER A 123 7.07 -8.05 16.17
C SER A 123 7.16 -6.80 17.06
N MET A 124 6.83 -5.61 16.53
CA MET A 124 6.78 -4.37 17.33
C MET A 124 5.67 -4.41 18.38
N TYR A 125 4.53 -4.96 18.00
CA TYR A 125 3.37 -5.07 18.87
C TYR A 125 3.61 -6.08 20.00
N GLU A 126 4.18 -7.24 19.67
CA GLU A 126 4.57 -8.28 20.64
C GLU A 126 5.60 -7.78 21.66
N GLN A 127 6.53 -6.92 21.23
CA GLN A 127 7.50 -6.25 22.13
C GLN A 127 6.88 -5.11 22.96
N GLY A 128 5.58 -4.83 22.79
CA GLY A 128 4.88 -3.77 23.52
C GLY A 128 5.34 -2.36 23.19
N LEU A 129 5.90 -2.16 21.99
CA LEU A 129 6.46 -0.89 21.52
C LEU A 129 5.44 -0.01 20.78
N ILE A 130 4.36 -0.63 20.30
CA ILE A 130 3.22 0.02 19.64
C ILE A 130 1.92 -0.57 20.19
N ARG A 131 0.79 0.10 19.94
CA ARG A 131 -0.54 -0.41 20.32
C ARG A 131 -1.38 -0.77 19.11
N LEU A 132 -2.26 -1.76 19.29
CA LEU A 132 -3.33 -2.07 18.35
C LEU A 132 -4.39 -0.96 18.40
N ILE A 133 -4.74 -0.42 17.24
CA ILE A 133 -5.79 0.61 17.10
C ILE A 133 -7.09 -0.04 16.64
N THR A 134 -7.01 -0.86 15.60
CA THR A 134 -8.17 -1.55 15.05
C THR A 134 -7.75 -2.83 14.33
N SER A 135 -8.55 -3.86 14.52
CA SER A 135 -8.49 -5.08 13.73
C SER A 135 -9.47 -4.97 12.58
N ARG A 136 -8.96 -5.09 11.36
CA ARG A 136 -9.76 -5.00 10.14
C ARG A 136 -10.04 -6.42 9.64
N LYS A 137 -11.21 -6.60 9.04
CA LYS A 137 -11.62 -7.86 8.41
C LYS A 137 -12.13 -7.59 7.01
N PHE A 138 -11.53 -8.26 6.04
CA PHE A 138 -11.94 -8.27 4.64
C PHE A 138 -12.29 -9.68 4.20
N ASP A 139 -13.50 -9.84 3.70
CA ASP A 139 -14.08 -11.08 3.21
C ASP A 139 -13.97 -11.12 1.68
N ALA A 140 -12.96 -11.86 1.21
CA ALA A 140 -12.64 -12.02 -0.20
C ALA A 140 -13.79 -12.63 -1.02
N SER A 141 -14.72 -13.36 -0.38
CA SER A 141 -15.85 -13.98 -1.08
C SER A 141 -16.86 -12.96 -1.62
N ARG A 142 -16.86 -11.73 -1.10
CA ARG A 142 -17.87 -10.72 -1.45
C ARG A 142 -17.35 -9.29 -1.53
N GLN A 143 -16.43 -8.89 -0.65
CA GLN A 143 -16.07 -7.47 -0.46
C GLN A 143 -15.16 -6.87 -1.55
N TYR A 144 -14.83 -7.63 -2.59
CA TYR A 144 -14.24 -7.05 -3.80
C TYR A 144 -15.24 -6.26 -4.63
N LEU A 145 -16.54 -6.49 -4.45
CA LEU A 145 -17.62 -5.73 -5.09
C LEU A 145 -18.51 -5.14 -4.00
N TRP A 146 -19.04 -3.94 -4.24
CA TRP A 146 -20.04 -3.38 -3.33
C TRP A 146 -21.38 -4.08 -3.51
N PRO A 147 -22.18 -4.25 -2.44
CA PRO A 147 -23.53 -4.77 -2.58
C PRO A 147 -24.36 -3.81 -3.42
N ILE A 148 -25.17 -4.37 -4.33
CA ILE A 148 -26.22 -3.61 -5.00
C ILE A 148 -27.29 -3.28 -3.95
N PRO A 149 -27.73 -2.01 -3.84
CA PRO A 149 -28.74 -1.63 -2.84
C PRO A 149 -30.01 -2.49 -2.96
N SER A 150 -30.48 -3.04 -1.83
CA SER A 150 -31.63 -3.97 -1.83
C SER A 150 -32.91 -3.36 -2.39
N LYS A 151 -33.04 -2.03 -2.37
CA LYS A 151 -34.15 -1.31 -2.99
C LYS A 151 -34.17 -1.51 -4.51
N GLU A 152 -33.02 -1.44 -5.16
CA GLU A 152 -32.91 -1.59 -6.62
C GLU A 152 -33.21 -3.03 -7.06
N ILE A 153 -32.73 -4.01 -6.29
CA ILE A 153 -33.05 -5.44 -6.52
C ILE A 153 -34.56 -5.70 -6.43
N LYS A 154 -35.25 -5.06 -5.47
CA LYS A 154 -36.70 -5.20 -5.32
C LYS A 154 -37.48 -4.53 -6.45
N ILE A 155 -36.96 -3.43 -7.01
CA ILE A 155 -37.61 -2.69 -8.10
C ILE A 155 -37.43 -3.43 -9.43
N ASN A 156 -36.23 -3.95 -9.71
CA ASN A 156 -35.92 -4.63 -10.96
C ASN A 156 -35.60 -6.12 -10.71
N PRO A 157 -36.56 -7.04 -10.93
CA PRO A 157 -36.34 -8.47 -10.70
C PRO A 157 -35.32 -9.11 -11.65
N ASN A 158 -34.91 -8.43 -12.73
CA ASN A 158 -33.83 -8.89 -13.61
C ASN A 158 -32.43 -8.52 -13.08
N LEU A 159 -32.34 -7.69 -12.05
CA LEU A 159 -31.06 -7.29 -11.45
C LEU A 159 -30.62 -8.33 -10.43
N ILE A 160 -29.51 -9.01 -10.72
CA ILE A 160 -28.94 -10.06 -9.87
C ILE A 160 -27.92 -9.41 -8.91
N GLN A 161 -27.98 -9.80 -7.65
CA GLN A 161 -27.04 -9.33 -6.62
C GLN A 161 -25.62 -9.85 -6.88
N ASN A 162 -24.62 -9.09 -6.41
CA ASN A 162 -23.24 -9.56 -6.39
C ASN A 162 -23.10 -10.81 -5.51
N PRO A 163 -22.15 -11.71 -5.79
CA PRO A 163 -22.02 -12.96 -5.04
C PRO A 163 -21.92 -12.74 -3.53
N ASN A 164 -22.63 -13.58 -2.75
CA ASN A 164 -22.55 -13.67 -1.29
C ASN A 164 -23.04 -12.42 -0.50
N TYR A 165 -23.97 -11.64 -1.09
CA TYR A 165 -24.68 -10.53 -0.46
C TYR A 165 -26.19 -10.74 -0.38
#